data_AF-A0AAE2CHW4-F1
#
_entry.id   AF-A0AAE2CHW4-F1
#
_cell.length_a   1.000
_cell.length_b   1.000
_cell.length_c   1.000
_cell.angle_alpha   90.00
_cell.angle_beta   90.00
_cell.angle_gamma   90.00
#
_symmetry.space_group_name_H-M   'P 1'
#
loop_
_entity.id
_entity.type
_entity.pdbx_description
1 polymer ?
#
loop_
_entity_poly.entity_id
_entity_poly.type
_entity_poly.pdbx_seq_one_letter_code
_entity_poly.pdbx_strand_id
1 'polypeptide(L)'
;MAIGCLARIHVKLPVNYVEFNHIPQHLKDMAWEEVEHNTTLPPEAKSVVLADLKDIWRRWKHEIKMKYFLPHIDDPEYLSQSPTECVEQDQWKELVIYWTDEDVQKIARKNSVNVSKKQCLHRLGELHLQLWNKRHISLRSCLRSLSQKENKEFNDEIFKNTMGEEKYRKLTGRAEKPKIENVIASMSFVHENEELKMLKDGLLEEREKIKQIQDEFRKEKEQLKLEKEKIASLSQKLEELISQLPTLSSMLPTTTQVRN
;
A
#
# COMPACT_ATOMS: atom_id res chain seq x y z
N MET A 1 -6.42 -7.50 -15.17
CA MET A 1 -5.03 -7.32 -14.68
C MET A 1 -4.99 -6.35 -13.51
N ALA A 2 -4.12 -6.57 -12.52
CA ALA A 2 -3.94 -5.63 -11.41
C ALA A 2 -3.16 -4.38 -11.84
N ILE A 3 -3.51 -3.20 -11.29
CA ILE A 3 -2.87 -1.90 -11.56
C ILE A 3 -1.34 -1.95 -11.39
N GLY A 4 -0.87 -2.75 -10.42
CA GLY A 4 0.55 -2.94 -10.15
C GLY A 4 1.34 -3.61 -11.29
N CYS A 5 0.72 -4.53 -12.02
CA CYS A 5 1.35 -5.19 -13.17
C CYS A 5 1.39 -4.25 -14.37
N LEU A 6 0.31 -3.50 -14.59
CA LEU A 6 0.17 -2.56 -15.70
C LEU A 6 1.28 -1.49 -15.69
N ALA A 7 1.60 -0.96 -14.51
CA ALA A 7 2.66 0.02 -14.31
C ALA A 7 4.07 -0.46 -14.73
N ARG A 8 4.26 -1.78 -14.86
CA ARG A 8 5.55 -2.42 -15.14
C ARG A 8 5.69 -2.87 -16.60
N ILE A 9 4.65 -2.73 -17.41
CA ILE A 9 4.66 -3.12 -18.83
C ILE A 9 5.29 -1.98 -19.66
N HIS A 10 6.48 -2.21 -20.22
CA HIS A 10 7.20 -1.22 -21.03
C HIS A 10 6.42 -0.71 -22.25
N VAL A 11 5.59 -1.56 -22.87
CA VAL A 11 4.77 -1.21 -24.05
C VAL A 11 3.74 -0.13 -23.71
N LYS A 12 3.20 -0.15 -22.48
CA LYS A 12 2.09 0.73 -22.06
C LYS A 12 2.61 1.95 -21.34
N LEU A 13 3.64 1.78 -20.51
CA LEU A 13 4.26 2.85 -19.74
C LEU A 13 5.79 2.80 -19.88
N PRO A 14 6.33 3.48 -20.90
CA PRO A 14 7.76 3.50 -21.16
C PRO A 14 8.52 4.09 -19.98
N VAL A 15 9.65 3.47 -19.63
CA VAL A 15 10.44 3.90 -18.46
C VAL A 15 11.43 4.99 -18.83
N ASN A 16 11.71 5.19 -20.13
CA ASN A 16 12.68 6.16 -20.63
C ASN A 16 12.37 7.62 -20.26
N TYR A 17 11.10 8.00 -20.18
CA TYR A 17 10.71 9.37 -19.77
C TYR A 17 11.23 9.75 -18.39
N VAL A 18 11.79 10.96 -18.25
CA VAL A 18 12.32 11.48 -16.97
C VAL A 18 11.20 11.61 -15.92
N GLU A 19 10.04 12.14 -16.33
CA GLU A 19 8.88 12.28 -15.47
C GLU A 19 7.64 11.67 -16.11
N PHE A 20 6.74 11.15 -15.28
CA PHE A 20 5.45 10.59 -15.70
C PHE A 20 4.59 11.61 -16.46
N ASN A 21 4.77 12.91 -16.19
CA ASN A 21 4.01 13.96 -16.85
C ASN A 21 4.37 14.05 -18.35
N HIS A 22 5.62 13.76 -18.72
CA HIS A 22 6.10 13.77 -20.11
C HIS A 22 5.62 12.58 -20.95
N ILE A 23 5.09 11.52 -20.30
CA ILE A 23 4.49 10.40 -21.02
C ILE A 23 3.28 10.93 -21.82
N PRO A 24 3.18 10.65 -23.12
CA PRO A 24 2.07 11.07 -23.96
C PRO A 24 0.71 10.69 -23.37
N GLN A 25 -0.27 11.57 -23.55
CA GLN A 25 -1.61 11.39 -22.96
C GLN A 25 -2.30 10.13 -23.47
N HIS A 26 -2.13 9.78 -24.75
CA HIS A 26 -2.71 8.57 -25.34
C HIS A 26 -2.24 7.28 -24.65
N LEU A 27 -0.98 7.20 -24.20
CA LEU A 27 -0.48 6.04 -23.45
C LEU A 27 -1.14 5.93 -22.08
N LYS A 28 -1.35 7.06 -21.41
CA LYS A 28 -2.06 7.13 -20.12
C LYS A 28 -3.53 6.74 -20.28
N ASP A 29 -4.14 7.12 -21.40
CA ASP A 29 -5.53 6.79 -21.70
C ASP A 29 -5.69 5.30 -22.02
N MET A 30 -4.80 4.69 -22.82
CA MET A 30 -4.79 3.24 -23.03
C MET A 30 -4.60 2.45 -21.72
N ALA A 31 -3.72 2.95 -20.83
CA ALA A 31 -3.56 2.34 -19.51
C ALA A 31 -4.84 2.46 -18.67
N TRP A 32 -5.56 3.58 -18.79
CA TRP A 32 -6.86 3.75 -18.13
C TRP A 32 -7.93 2.81 -18.70
N GLU A 33 -8.05 2.71 -20.03
CA GLU A 33 -9.03 1.83 -20.72
C GLU A 33 -8.90 0.37 -20.27
N GLU A 34 -7.68 -0.11 -20.07
CA GLU A 34 -7.46 -1.47 -19.57
C GLU A 34 -7.83 -1.63 -18.09
N VAL A 35 -7.62 -0.60 -17.26
CA VAL A 35 -8.11 -0.62 -15.88
C VAL A 35 -9.63 -0.61 -15.87
N GLU A 36 -10.26 0.23 -16.69
CA GLU A 36 -11.71 0.32 -16.85
C GLU A 36 -12.31 -1.00 -17.37
N HIS A 37 -11.65 -1.69 -18.31
CA HIS A 37 -12.10 -3.00 -18.79
C HIS A 37 -12.01 -4.08 -17.70
N ASN A 38 -11.00 -4.00 -16.83
CA ASN A 38 -10.75 -4.99 -15.78
C ASN A 38 -11.48 -4.69 -14.47
N THR A 39 -12.00 -3.48 -14.29
CA THR A 39 -12.56 -3.01 -13.02
C THR A 39 -13.84 -2.21 -13.28
N THR A 40 -14.88 -2.44 -12.48
CA THR A 40 -16.13 -1.65 -12.53
C THR A 40 -15.95 -0.28 -11.87
N LEU A 41 -14.85 0.42 -12.15
CA LEU A 41 -14.57 1.75 -11.63
C LEU A 41 -15.24 2.80 -12.52
N PRO A 42 -15.81 3.87 -11.93
CA PRO A 42 -16.46 4.89 -12.72
C PRO A 42 -15.42 5.92 -13.24
N PRO A 43 -15.71 6.68 -14.30
CA PRO A 43 -14.74 7.57 -14.96
C PRO A 43 -14.10 8.62 -14.03
N GLU A 44 -14.80 9.04 -12.97
CA GLU A 44 -14.32 9.99 -11.97
C GLU A 44 -13.11 9.47 -11.18
N ALA A 45 -12.94 8.14 -11.14
CA ALA A 45 -11.80 7.46 -10.54
C ALA A 45 -10.50 7.66 -11.31
N LYS A 46 -10.57 8.03 -12.60
CA LYS A 46 -9.42 8.11 -13.52
C LYS A 46 -8.27 8.91 -12.95
N SER A 47 -8.56 10.08 -12.38
CA SER A 47 -7.55 10.96 -11.79
C SER A 47 -6.74 10.29 -10.67
N VAL A 48 -7.41 9.52 -9.81
CA VAL A 48 -6.78 8.86 -8.66
C VAL A 48 -6.00 7.63 -9.11
N VAL A 49 -6.57 6.85 -10.03
CA VAL A 49 -5.89 5.69 -10.61
C VAL A 49 -4.62 6.11 -11.35
N LEU A 50 -4.66 7.18 -12.14
CA LEU A 50 -3.46 7.70 -12.82
C LEU A 50 -2.41 8.21 -11.82
N ALA A 51 -2.83 8.81 -10.70
CA ALA A 51 -1.91 9.22 -9.65
C ALA A 51 -1.24 8.00 -8.98
N ASP A 52 -1.99 6.93 -8.73
CA ASP A 52 -1.45 5.70 -8.16
C ASP A 52 -0.52 4.98 -9.14
N LEU A 53 -0.90 4.95 -10.41
CA LEU A 53 -0.09 4.41 -11.51
C LEU A 53 1.24 5.17 -11.64
N LYS A 54 1.22 6.50 -11.51
CA LYS A 54 2.41 7.35 -11.44
C LYS A 54 3.32 6.95 -10.28
N ASP A 55 2.77 6.73 -9.09
CA ASP A 55 3.56 6.37 -7.91
C ASP A 55 4.15 4.96 -8.02
N ILE A 56 3.41 4.00 -8.61
CA ILE A 56 3.90 2.65 -8.87
C ILE A 56 4.99 2.67 -9.95
N TRP A 57 4.78 3.38 -11.05
CA TRP A 57 5.77 3.55 -12.12
C TRP A 57 7.07 4.18 -11.60
N ARG A 58 6.98 5.22 -10.76
CA ARG A 58 8.16 5.83 -10.11
C ARG A 58 8.91 4.84 -9.23
N ARG A 59 8.18 4.04 -8.43
CA ARG A 59 8.76 2.99 -7.58
C ARG A 59 9.45 1.93 -8.44
N TRP A 60 8.80 1.48 -9.49
CA TRP A 60 9.36 0.51 -10.44
C TRP A 60 10.66 1.01 -11.08
N LYS A 61 10.66 2.25 -11.60
CA LYS A 61 11.87 2.88 -12.14
C LYS A 61 13.01 2.97 -11.12
N HIS A 62 12.69 3.25 -9.86
CA HIS A 62 13.66 3.24 -8.77
C HIS A 62 14.20 1.84 -8.47
N GLU A 63 13.34 0.83 -8.38
CA GLU A 63 13.73 -0.57 -8.17
C GLU A 63 14.68 -1.06 -9.27
N ILE A 64 14.38 -0.76 -10.54
CA ILE A 64 15.25 -1.07 -11.67
C ILE A 64 16.63 -0.43 -11.45
N LYS A 65 16.67 0.87 -11.12
CA LYS A 65 17.93 1.58 -10.89
C LYS A 65 18.75 0.96 -9.75
N MET A 66 18.11 0.61 -8.64
CA MET A 66 18.80 0.04 -7.47
C MET A 66 19.31 -1.37 -7.73
N LYS A 67 18.56 -2.19 -8.48
CA LYS A 67 18.90 -3.61 -8.69
C LYS A 67 19.88 -3.83 -9.83
N TYR A 68 19.73 -3.11 -10.94
CA TYR A 68 20.45 -3.43 -12.17
C TYR A 68 21.47 -2.37 -12.57
N PHE A 69 21.23 -1.10 -12.24
CA PHE A 69 22.15 -0.02 -12.59
C PHE A 69 23.22 0.16 -11.51
N LEU A 70 22.83 0.49 -10.27
CA LEU A 70 23.80 0.84 -9.21
C LEU A 70 24.85 -0.24 -8.93
N PRO A 71 24.54 -1.55 -8.89
CA PRO A 71 25.53 -2.58 -8.61
C PRO A 71 26.53 -2.80 -9.75
N HIS A 72 26.19 -2.37 -10.97
CA HIS A 72 26.95 -2.64 -12.20
C HIS A 72 27.41 -1.35 -12.89
N ILE A 73 27.58 -0.25 -12.13
CA ILE A 73 28.04 1.04 -12.67
C ILE A 73 29.38 0.91 -13.41
N ASP A 74 30.28 0.06 -12.90
CA ASP A 74 31.63 -0.12 -13.43
C ASP A 74 31.71 -1.16 -14.56
N ASP A 75 30.60 -1.84 -14.88
CA ASP A 75 30.53 -2.89 -15.90
C ASP A 75 29.69 -2.44 -17.11
N PRO A 76 30.32 -1.77 -18.09
CA PRO A 76 29.62 -1.28 -19.27
C PRO A 76 29.11 -2.41 -20.19
N GLU A 77 29.71 -3.60 -20.13
CA GLU A 77 29.28 -4.75 -20.92
C GLU A 77 27.94 -5.27 -20.40
N TYR A 78 27.79 -5.37 -19.08
CA TYR A 78 26.51 -5.71 -18.45
C TYR A 78 25.41 -4.69 -18.74
N LEU A 79 25.73 -3.38 -18.67
CA LEU A 79 24.77 -2.31 -18.91
C LEU A 79 24.34 -2.19 -20.38
N SER A 80 25.05 -2.83 -21.32
CA SER A 80 24.69 -2.83 -22.74
C SER A 80 23.45 -3.68 -23.06
N GLN A 81 23.13 -4.64 -22.19
CA GLN A 81 21.99 -5.54 -22.33
C GLN A 81 20.88 -5.16 -21.36
N SER A 82 19.62 -5.28 -21.79
CA SER A 82 18.50 -5.07 -20.88
C SER A 82 18.49 -6.19 -19.84
N PRO A 83 18.42 -5.87 -18.54
CA PRO A 83 18.47 -6.87 -17.48
C PRO A 83 17.15 -7.62 -17.29
N THR A 84 16.06 -7.20 -17.95
CA THR A 84 14.72 -7.80 -17.75
C THR A 84 13.83 -7.58 -18.96
N GLU A 85 13.01 -8.57 -19.31
CA GLU A 85 11.99 -8.51 -20.38
C GLU A 85 10.94 -7.40 -20.16
N CYS A 86 10.75 -6.96 -18.91
CA CYS A 86 9.86 -5.87 -18.56
C CYS A 86 10.35 -4.49 -19.01
N VAL A 87 11.60 -4.35 -19.45
CA VAL A 87 12.17 -3.12 -19.98
C VAL A 87 12.73 -3.39 -21.38
N GLU A 88 12.23 -2.65 -22.36
CA GLU A 88 12.72 -2.71 -23.73
C GLU A 88 14.18 -2.25 -23.81
N GLN A 89 14.97 -2.87 -24.69
CA GLN A 89 16.41 -2.63 -24.74
C GLN A 89 16.77 -1.19 -25.09
N ASP A 90 16.02 -0.55 -25.98
CA ASP A 90 16.28 0.84 -26.37
C ASP A 90 15.92 1.81 -25.24
N GLN A 91 14.83 1.55 -24.53
CA GLN A 91 14.46 2.30 -23.31
C GLN A 91 15.52 2.17 -22.22
N TRP A 92 16.12 0.97 -22.07
CA TRP A 92 17.20 0.73 -21.13
C TRP A 92 18.46 1.54 -21.46
N LYS A 93 18.88 1.56 -22.73
CA LYS A 93 20.05 2.34 -23.17
C LYS A 93 19.88 3.84 -22.88
N GLU A 94 18.71 4.40 -23.20
CA GLU A 94 18.40 5.81 -22.90
C GLU A 94 18.48 6.09 -21.39
N LEU A 95 18.01 5.16 -20.55
CA LEU A 95 18.07 5.29 -19.09
C LEU A 95 19.49 5.23 -18.55
N VAL A 96 20.32 4.32 -19.06
CA VAL A 96 21.73 4.21 -18.68
C VAL A 96 22.43 5.53 -18.98
N ILE A 97 22.28 6.06 -20.21
CA ILE A 97 22.84 7.37 -20.61
C ILE A 97 22.41 8.47 -19.64
N TYR A 98 21.10 8.55 -19.36
CA TYR A 98 20.54 9.54 -18.43
C TYR A 98 21.07 9.40 -16.99
N TRP A 99 21.30 8.17 -16.50
CA TRP A 99 21.83 7.96 -15.15
C TRP A 99 23.35 8.13 -15.04
N THR A 100 24.08 7.95 -16.14
CA THR A 100 25.52 8.22 -16.22
C THR A 100 25.85 9.70 -16.37
N ASP A 101 24.89 10.52 -16.81
CA ASP A 101 25.06 11.97 -16.93
C ASP A 101 25.47 12.62 -15.59
N GLU A 102 26.59 13.34 -15.61
CA GLU A 102 27.16 13.99 -14.43
C GLU A 102 26.21 15.01 -13.80
N ASP A 103 25.46 15.75 -14.59
CA ASP A 103 24.58 16.79 -14.07
C ASP A 103 23.38 16.18 -13.36
N VAL A 104 22.85 15.08 -13.91
CA VAL A 104 21.82 14.26 -13.26
C VAL A 104 22.35 13.68 -11.94
N GLN A 105 23.59 13.20 -11.91
CA GLN A 105 24.22 12.69 -10.68
C GLN A 105 24.46 13.78 -9.64
N LYS A 106 24.87 14.99 -10.05
CA LYS A 106 25.02 16.15 -9.15
C LYS A 106 23.67 16.49 -8.50
N ILE A 107 22.60 16.55 -9.29
CA ILE A 107 21.23 16.78 -8.79
C ILE A 107 20.81 15.67 -7.83
N ALA A 108 21.05 14.40 -8.18
CA ALA A 108 20.71 13.26 -7.34
C ALA A 108 21.44 13.29 -5.99
N ARG A 109 22.75 13.60 -5.98
CA ARG A 109 23.54 13.76 -4.75
C ARG A 109 22.98 14.88 -3.87
N LYS A 110 22.68 16.03 -4.46
CA LYS A 110 22.06 17.16 -3.73
C LYS A 110 20.70 16.78 -3.13
N ASN A 111 19.86 16.08 -3.90
CA ASN A 111 18.56 15.61 -3.42
C ASN A 111 18.69 14.59 -2.29
N SER A 112 19.65 13.66 -2.37
CA SER A 112 19.93 12.69 -1.31
C SER A 112 20.31 13.38 0.01
N VAL A 113 21.24 14.34 -0.05
CA VAL A 113 21.65 15.15 1.11
C VAL A 113 20.48 15.96 1.67
N ASN A 114 19.62 16.51 0.80
CA ASN A 114 18.42 17.22 1.26
C ASN A 114 17.42 16.27 1.94
N VAL A 115 17.30 15.02 1.48
CA VAL A 115 16.43 14.02 2.10
C VAL A 115 16.98 13.58 3.45
N SER A 116 18.29 13.34 3.59
CA SER A 116 18.89 12.94 4.87
C SER A 116 18.82 14.04 5.93
N LYS A 117 18.86 15.31 5.50
CA LYS A 117 18.67 16.48 6.36
C LYS A 117 17.21 16.71 6.79
N LYS A 118 16.23 16.05 6.16
CA LYS A 118 14.84 16.14 6.63
C LYS A 118 14.73 15.34 7.93
N GLN A 119 14.65 16.05 9.06
CA GLN A 119 14.24 15.46 10.33
C GLN A 119 12.85 14.83 10.16
N CYS A 120 12.66 13.65 10.72
CA CYS A 120 11.44 12.86 10.60
C CYS A 120 10.23 13.69 11.07
N LEU A 121 9.43 14.22 10.14
CA LEU A 121 8.04 14.55 10.42
C LEU A 121 7.35 13.20 10.63
N HIS A 122 6.96 12.89 11.86
CA HIS A 122 6.19 11.69 12.21
C HIS A 122 5.14 11.41 11.11
N ARG A 123 5.35 10.31 10.38
CA ARG A 123 4.56 9.88 9.22
C ARG A 123 3.25 9.18 9.61
N LEU A 124 2.74 9.50 10.80
CA LEU A 124 1.61 8.89 11.50
C LEU A 124 0.72 9.96 12.16
N GLY A 125 0.78 11.21 11.67
CA GLY A 125 -0.11 12.29 12.10
C GLY A 125 -1.37 12.35 11.24
N GLU A 126 -2.45 12.87 11.84
CA GLU A 126 -3.77 13.13 11.26
C GLU A 126 -3.71 13.81 9.87
N LEU A 127 -2.68 14.64 9.63
CA LEU A 127 -2.37 15.25 8.34
C LEU A 127 -2.16 14.24 7.20
N HIS A 128 -1.48 13.10 7.42
CA HIS A 128 -1.28 12.10 6.38
C HIS A 128 -2.59 11.41 6.03
N LEU A 129 -3.39 11.05 7.04
CA LEU A 129 -4.70 10.46 6.85
C LEU A 129 -5.64 11.44 6.12
N GLN A 130 -5.59 12.72 6.46
CA GLN A 130 -6.32 13.78 5.77
C GLN A 130 -5.88 13.96 4.31
N LEU A 131 -4.57 13.91 4.02
CA LEU A 131 -4.06 13.99 2.64
C LEU A 131 -4.44 12.75 1.83
N TRP A 132 -4.34 11.56 2.44
CA TRP A 132 -4.78 10.31 1.84
C TRP A 132 -6.29 10.35 1.56
N ASN A 133 -7.08 10.76 2.55
CA ASN A 133 -8.52 10.97 2.37
C ASN A 133 -8.78 11.96 1.23
N LYS A 134 -8.16 13.14 1.22
CA LYS A 134 -8.30 14.13 0.13
C LYS A 134 -8.03 13.56 -1.25
N ARG A 135 -6.97 12.75 -1.39
CA ARG A 135 -6.60 12.09 -2.64
C ARG A 135 -7.60 11.02 -3.08
N HIS A 136 -8.21 10.30 -2.13
CA HIS A 136 -9.09 9.16 -2.41
C HIS A 136 -10.59 9.44 -2.15
N ILE A 137 -10.99 10.68 -1.84
CA ILE A 137 -12.40 11.05 -1.56
C ILE A 137 -13.29 10.72 -2.75
N SER A 138 -12.89 11.07 -3.97
CA SER A 138 -13.67 10.82 -5.18
C SER A 138 -13.86 9.33 -5.45
N LEU A 139 -12.81 8.53 -5.26
CA LEU A 139 -12.88 7.07 -5.34
C LEU A 139 -13.81 6.49 -4.28
N ARG A 140 -13.73 6.96 -3.04
CA ARG A 140 -14.59 6.48 -1.94
C ARG A 140 -16.05 6.84 -2.16
N SER A 141 -16.35 8.05 -2.62
CA SER A 141 -17.72 8.45 -2.94
C SER A 141 -18.26 7.64 -4.11
N CYS A 142 -17.42 7.42 -5.14
CA CYS A 142 -17.73 6.56 -6.27
C CYS A 142 -18.03 5.12 -5.86
N LEU A 143 -17.13 4.46 -5.12
CA LEU A 143 -17.31 3.09 -4.62
C LEU A 143 -18.55 2.97 -3.72
N ARG A 144 -18.82 3.98 -2.89
CA ARG A 144 -20.06 4.03 -2.10
C ARG A 144 -21.30 4.11 -2.99
N SER A 145 -21.26 4.93 -4.04
CA SER A 145 -22.39 5.07 -4.96
C SER A 145 -22.62 3.81 -5.81
N LEU A 146 -21.55 3.13 -6.23
CA LEU A 146 -21.62 1.86 -6.94
C LEU A 146 -22.21 0.76 -6.05
N SER A 147 -21.69 0.62 -4.83
CA SER A 147 -22.24 -0.33 -3.85
C SER A 147 -23.71 -0.03 -3.52
N GLN A 148 -24.11 1.25 -3.45
CA GLN A 148 -25.52 1.61 -3.26
C GLN A 148 -26.39 1.28 -4.48
N LYS A 149 -25.88 1.47 -5.71
CA LYS A 149 -26.57 1.10 -6.95
C LYS A 149 -26.75 -0.42 -7.05
N GLU A 150 -25.68 -1.18 -6.86
CA GLU A 150 -25.70 -2.65 -6.87
C GLU A 150 -26.68 -3.20 -5.81
N ASN A 151 -26.64 -2.67 -4.58
CA ASN A 151 -27.60 -3.06 -3.54
C ASN A 151 -29.03 -2.70 -3.93
N LYS A 152 -29.27 -1.55 -4.56
CA LYS A 152 -30.62 -1.14 -4.99
C LYS A 152 -31.14 -2.03 -6.11
N GLU A 153 -30.31 -2.36 -7.08
CA GLU A 153 -30.66 -3.25 -8.21
C GLU A 153 -30.94 -4.67 -7.72
N PHE A 154 -30.06 -5.21 -6.86
CA PHE A 154 -30.27 -6.50 -6.20
C PHE A 154 -31.57 -6.52 -5.39
N ASN A 155 -31.82 -5.46 -4.61
CA ASN A 155 -33.05 -5.35 -3.85
C ASN A 155 -34.29 -5.28 -4.75
N ASP A 156 -34.21 -4.52 -5.85
CA ASP A 156 -35.28 -4.39 -6.83
C ASP A 156 -35.60 -5.73 -7.52
N GLU A 157 -34.59 -6.54 -7.82
CA GLU A 157 -34.74 -7.88 -8.37
C GLU A 157 -35.41 -8.83 -7.38
N ILE A 158 -34.94 -8.86 -6.13
CA ILE A 158 -35.55 -9.63 -5.03
C ILE A 158 -37.03 -9.25 -4.85
N PHE A 159 -37.35 -7.95 -4.90
CA PHE A 159 -38.73 -7.47 -4.75
C PHE A 159 -39.64 -7.87 -5.92
N LYS A 160 -39.15 -7.77 -7.16
CA LYS A 160 -39.90 -8.21 -8.34
C LYS A 160 -40.20 -9.71 -8.29
N ASN A 161 -39.22 -10.51 -7.89
CA ASN A 161 -39.36 -11.96 -7.79
C ASN A 161 -40.30 -12.37 -6.64
N THR A 162 -40.23 -11.69 -5.50
CA THR A 162 -41.03 -12.03 -4.31
C THR A 162 -42.50 -11.57 -4.42
N MET A 163 -42.75 -10.38 -4.99
CA MET A 163 -44.10 -9.76 -4.99
C MET A 163 -44.81 -9.83 -6.35
N GLY A 164 -44.10 -10.19 -7.43
CA GLY A 164 -44.60 -10.18 -8.81
C GLY A 164 -44.52 -8.79 -9.46
N GLU A 165 -44.21 -8.75 -10.77
CA GLU A 165 -43.97 -7.51 -11.53
C GLU A 165 -45.10 -6.49 -11.43
N GLU A 166 -46.36 -6.96 -11.44
CA GLU A 166 -47.52 -6.08 -11.44
C GLU A 166 -47.72 -5.32 -10.12
N LYS A 167 -47.43 -5.97 -8.99
CA LYS A 167 -47.47 -5.31 -7.67
C LYS A 167 -46.30 -4.36 -7.48
N TYR A 168 -45.11 -4.74 -7.97
CA TYR A 168 -43.93 -3.87 -7.97
C TYR A 168 -44.19 -2.57 -8.77
N ARG A 169 -44.76 -2.68 -9.97
CA ARG A 169 -45.06 -1.53 -10.85
C ARG A 169 -46.05 -0.55 -10.19
N LYS A 170 -47.04 -1.05 -9.44
CA LYS A 170 -47.98 -0.21 -8.66
C LYS A 170 -47.32 0.54 -7.49
N LEU A 171 -46.22 0.05 -6.94
CA LEU A 171 -45.47 0.70 -5.85
C LEU A 171 -44.49 1.78 -6.35
N THR A 172 -44.01 1.68 -7.59
CA THR A 172 -43.05 2.67 -8.16
C THR A 172 -43.60 4.09 -8.32
N GLY A 173 -44.93 4.28 -8.24
CA GLY A 173 -45.57 5.59 -8.31
C GLY A 173 -45.70 6.34 -6.97
N ARG A 174 -45.32 5.73 -5.83
CA ARG A 174 -45.35 6.37 -4.50
C ARG A 174 -43.93 6.64 -4.03
N ALA A 175 -43.69 7.88 -3.57
CA ALA A 175 -42.38 8.33 -3.12
C ALA A 175 -41.81 7.42 -2.02
N GLU A 176 -40.60 6.92 -2.28
CA GLU A 176 -39.77 6.01 -1.47
C GLU A 176 -40.25 4.54 -1.34
N LYS A 177 -39.42 3.64 -1.88
CA LYS A 177 -39.59 2.18 -1.79
C LYS A 177 -39.40 1.72 -0.34
N PRO A 178 -40.23 0.79 0.18
CA PRO A 178 -40.02 0.23 1.50
C PRO A 178 -38.68 -0.52 1.55
N LYS A 179 -37.89 -0.32 2.61
CA LYS A 179 -36.63 -1.06 2.83
C LYS A 179 -36.92 -2.55 2.94
N ILE A 180 -36.02 -3.40 2.43
CA ILE A 180 -36.16 -4.87 2.50
C ILE A 180 -36.42 -5.35 3.92
N GLU A 181 -35.73 -4.79 4.92
CA GLU A 181 -35.92 -5.12 6.33
C GLU A 181 -37.38 -4.96 6.77
N ASN A 182 -38.06 -3.92 6.30
CA ASN A 182 -39.47 -3.66 6.63
C ASN A 182 -40.40 -4.63 5.90
N VAL A 183 -40.05 -5.07 4.69
CA VAL A 183 -40.84 -6.06 3.95
C VAL A 183 -40.65 -7.45 4.56
N ILE A 184 -39.41 -7.85 4.90
CA ILE A 184 -39.11 -9.09 5.64
C ILE A 184 -39.82 -9.10 6.99
N ALA A 185 -39.78 -8.00 7.75
CA ALA A 185 -40.50 -7.86 9.02
C ALA A 185 -42.02 -7.85 8.87
N SER A 186 -42.55 -7.39 7.73
CA SER A 186 -43.99 -7.53 7.44
C SER A 186 -44.37 -8.93 6.94
N MET A 187 -43.39 -9.69 6.46
CA MET A 187 -43.52 -11.08 6.02
C MET A 187 -43.22 -12.08 7.13
N SER A 188 -42.78 -11.64 8.32
CA SER A 188 -42.46 -12.52 9.44
C SER A 188 -43.73 -13.08 10.12
N PHE A 189 -44.44 -13.93 9.39
CA PHE A 189 -44.85 -15.24 9.86
C PHE A 189 -44.00 -16.29 9.13
N VAL A 190 -42.68 -16.15 9.18
CA VAL A 190 -41.76 -17.21 8.75
C VAL A 190 -40.86 -17.44 9.95
N HIS A 191 -40.91 -18.66 10.48
CA HIS A 191 -40.07 -19.09 11.59
C HIS A 191 -38.62 -18.72 11.28
N GLU A 192 -37.96 -18.04 12.20
CA GLU A 192 -36.51 -17.90 12.20
C GLU A 192 -35.95 -19.34 12.14
N ASN A 193 -35.39 -19.73 11.00
CA ASN A 193 -34.96 -21.10 10.77
C ASN A 193 -33.94 -21.46 11.86
N GLU A 194 -34.15 -22.56 12.60
CA GLU A 194 -33.31 -22.96 13.75
C GLU A 194 -31.81 -22.96 13.38
N GLU A 195 -31.50 -23.33 12.14
CA GLU A 195 -30.15 -23.33 11.56
C GLU A 195 -29.50 -21.93 11.52
N LEU A 196 -30.25 -20.88 11.19
CA LEU A 196 -29.73 -19.51 11.14
C LEU A 196 -29.37 -18.99 12.54
N LYS A 197 -30.13 -19.40 13.55
CA LYS A 197 -29.86 -19.05 14.95
C LYS A 197 -28.58 -19.72 15.44
N MET A 198 -28.45 -21.03 15.20
CA MET A 198 -27.25 -21.80 15.51
C MET A 198 -25.99 -21.23 14.80
N LEU A 199 -26.12 -20.83 13.53
CA LEU A 199 -25.01 -20.24 12.79
C LEU A 199 -24.59 -18.87 13.36
N LYS A 200 -25.56 -18.05 13.77
CA LYS A 200 -25.32 -16.73 14.34
C LYS A 200 -24.67 -16.81 15.72
N ASP A 201 -25.08 -17.78 16.53
CA ASP A 201 -24.48 -18.04 17.84
C ASP A 201 -23.03 -18.55 17.68
N GLY A 202 -22.77 -19.44 16.70
CA GLY A 202 -21.41 -19.87 16.36
C GLY A 202 -20.49 -18.73 15.90
N LEU A 203 -21.00 -17.81 15.07
CA LEU A 203 -20.26 -16.61 14.65
C LEU A 203 -19.95 -15.67 15.82
N LEU A 204 -20.81 -15.62 16.83
CA LEU A 204 -20.59 -14.83 18.04
C LEU A 204 -19.43 -15.42 18.86
N GLU A 205 -19.40 -16.74 19.03
CA GLU A 205 -18.31 -17.44 19.72
C GLU A 205 -16.96 -17.26 19.01
N GLU A 206 -16.92 -17.37 17.68
CA GLU A 206 -15.69 -17.13 16.92
C GLU A 206 -15.20 -15.69 17.09
N ARG A 207 -16.11 -14.72 17.09
CA ARG A 207 -15.78 -13.31 17.35
C ARG A 207 -15.18 -13.11 18.75
N GLU A 208 -15.67 -13.82 19.76
CA GLU A 208 -15.12 -13.77 21.12
C GLU A 208 -13.72 -14.39 21.19
N LYS A 209 -13.49 -15.52 20.52
CA LYS A 209 -12.16 -16.15 20.41
C LYS A 209 -11.16 -15.21 19.74
N ILE A 210 -11.55 -14.56 18.64
CA ILE A 210 -10.71 -13.56 17.96
C ILE A 210 -10.36 -12.40 18.90
N LYS A 211 -11.31 -11.95 19.73
CA LYS A 211 -11.09 -10.88 20.69
C LYS A 211 -10.10 -11.29 21.78
N GLN A 212 -10.22 -12.51 22.32
CA GLN A 212 -9.28 -13.05 23.29
C GLN A 212 -7.85 -13.13 22.72
N ILE A 213 -7.70 -13.66 21.50
CA ILE A 213 -6.40 -13.72 20.81
C ILE A 213 -5.80 -12.32 20.63
N GLN A 214 -6.61 -11.32 20.24
CA GLN A 214 -6.13 -9.94 20.10
C GLN A 214 -5.65 -9.33 21.43
N ASP A 215 -6.32 -9.64 22.53
CA ASP A 215 -5.93 -9.16 23.85
C ASP A 215 -4.66 -9.87 24.37
N GLU A 216 -4.49 -11.16 24.06
CA GLU A 216 -3.24 -11.90 24.31
C GLU A 216 -2.06 -11.31 23.52
N PHE A 217 -2.23 -11.11 22.22
CA PHE A 217 -1.22 -10.44 21.37
C PHE A 217 -0.85 -9.05 21.89
N ARG A 218 -1.81 -8.31 22.46
CA ARG A 218 -1.54 -7.00 23.07
C ARG A 218 -0.61 -7.14 24.29
N LYS A 219 -0.88 -8.10 25.17
CA LYS A 219 -0.06 -8.37 26.36
C LYS A 219 1.35 -8.83 25.97
N GLU A 220 1.48 -9.74 25.02
CA GLU A 220 2.78 -10.20 24.52
C GLU A 220 3.60 -9.05 23.91
N LYS A 221 2.94 -8.17 23.16
CA LYS A 221 3.59 -6.99 22.58
C LYS A 221 4.09 -6.02 23.65
N GLU A 222 3.36 -5.85 24.74
CA GLU A 222 3.78 -5.04 25.89
C GLU A 222 4.96 -5.69 26.64
N GLN A 223 4.94 -7.01 26.83
CA GLN A 223 6.07 -7.75 27.41
C GLN A 223 7.33 -7.62 26.56
N LEU A 224 7.23 -7.82 25.25
CA LEU A 224 8.35 -7.64 24.32
C LEU A 224 8.91 -6.22 24.35
N LYS A 225 8.05 -5.21 24.53
CA LYS A 225 8.51 -3.82 24.68
C LYS A 225 9.34 -3.65 25.95
N LEU A 226 8.88 -4.19 27.07
CA LEU A 226 9.59 -4.15 28.34
C LEU A 226 10.94 -4.89 28.26
N GLU A 227 10.98 -6.04 27.58
CA GLU A 227 12.23 -6.79 27.38
C GLU A 227 13.22 -6.03 26.49
N LYS A 228 12.74 -5.36 25.43
CA LYS A 228 13.61 -4.50 24.61
C LYS A 228 14.19 -3.34 25.41
N GLU A 229 13.41 -2.72 26.29
CA GLU A 229 13.90 -1.66 27.19
C GLU A 229 14.95 -2.20 28.18
N LYS A 230 14.74 -3.40 28.74
CA LYS A 230 15.73 -4.06 29.59
C LYS A 230 17.04 -4.34 28.83
N ILE A 231 16.96 -4.91 27.63
CA ILE A 231 18.13 -5.18 26.78
C ILE A 231 18.87 -3.87 26.49
N ALA A 232 18.17 -2.80 26.13
CA ALA A 232 18.78 -1.50 25.87
C ALA A 232 19.52 -0.96 27.11
N SER A 233 18.93 -1.09 28.30
CA SER A 233 19.58 -0.67 29.55
C SER A 233 20.84 -1.48 29.88
N LEU A 234 20.86 -2.78 29.55
CA LEU A 234 22.02 -3.65 29.72
C LEU A 234 23.12 -3.32 28.72
N SER A 235 22.77 -3.06 27.45
CA SER A 235 23.72 -2.61 26.44
C SER A 235 24.39 -1.29 26.84
N GLN A 236 23.64 -0.32 27.38
CA GLN A 236 24.20 0.93 27.89
C GLN A 236 25.18 0.69 29.05
N LYS A 237 24.84 -0.18 30.01
CA LYS A 237 25.76 -0.54 31.11
C LYS A 237 27.02 -1.24 30.61
N LEU A 238 26.91 -2.10 29.60
CA LEU A 238 28.05 -2.77 28.98
C LEU A 238 28.98 -1.75 28.31
N GLU A 239 28.42 -0.79 27.55
CA GLU A 239 29.20 0.28 26.91
C GLU A 239 29.91 1.15 27.94
N GLU A 240 29.24 1.47 29.06
CA GLU A 240 29.84 2.21 30.17
C GLU A 240 31.03 1.46 30.79
N LEU A 241 30.90 0.15 31.04
CA LEU A 241 31.99 -0.69 31.53
C LEU A 241 33.15 -0.81 30.52
N ILE A 242 32.84 -0.94 29.22
CA ILE A 242 33.84 -0.96 28.15
C ILE A 242 34.61 0.36 28.12
N SER A 243 33.94 1.49 28.33
CA SER A 243 34.59 2.80 28.41
C SER A 243 35.50 2.97 29.63
N GLN A 244 35.32 2.18 30.70
CA GLN A 244 36.14 2.23 31.93
C GLN A 244 37.37 1.31 31.87
N LEU A 245 37.42 0.34 30.95
CA LEU A 245 38.54 -0.61 30.79
C LEU A 245 39.90 0.05 30.45
N PRO A 246 40.00 1.07 29.57
CA PRO A 246 41.26 1.73 29.26
C PRO A 246 41.88 2.44 30.48
N THR A 247 41.04 3.00 31.35
CA THR A 247 41.44 3.71 32.56
C THR A 247 42.06 2.76 33.59
N LEU A 248 41.48 1.57 33.79
CA LEU A 248 42.03 0.55 34.69
C LEU A 248 43.28 -0.13 34.13
N SER A 249 43.37 -0.31 32.81
CA SER A 249 44.59 -0.84 32.16
C SER A 249 45.80 0.10 32.31
N SER A 250 45.58 1.41 32.43
CA SER A 250 46.65 2.39 32.71
C SER A 250 47.09 2.44 34.18
N MET A 251 46.36 1.76 35.08
CA MET A 251 46.65 1.70 36.53
C MET A 251 47.36 0.41 36.96
N LEU A 252 47.63 -0.52 36.03
CA LEU A 252 48.41 -1.72 36.32
C LEU A 252 49.90 -1.35 36.42
N PRO A 253 50.60 -1.65 37.53
CA PRO A 253 52.02 -1.34 37.67
C PRO A 253 52.83 -2.19 36.68
N THR A 254 53.68 -1.52 35.89
CA THR A 254 54.63 -2.16 34.99
C THR A 254 55.61 -2.99 35.83
N THR A 255 55.38 -4.30 35.92
CA THR A 255 56.34 -5.22 36.55
C THR A 255 57.61 -5.23 35.72
N THR A 256 58.61 -4.48 36.18
CA THR A 256 60.00 -4.51 35.73
C THR A 256 60.47 -5.95 35.60
N GLN A 257 60.78 -6.37 34.37
CA GLN A 257 61.44 -7.65 34.12
C GLN A 257 62.81 -7.66 34.82
N VAL A 258 63.00 -8.60 35.74
CA VAL A 258 64.31 -8.96 36.26
C VAL A 258 65.07 -9.69 35.15
N ARG A 259 66.16 -9.08 34.72
CA ARG A 259 67.09 -9.56 33.69
C ARG A 259 68.07 -10.52 34.35
N ASN A 260 68.12 -11.77 33.87
CA ASN A 260 69.18 -12.73 34.18
C ASN A 260 70.51 -12.31 33.55
#